data_AF-A0AA35QDC8-F1
#
_entry.id   AF-A0AA35QDC8-F1
#
_cell.length_a   1.000
_cell.length_b   1.000
_cell.length_c   1.000
_cell.angle_alpha   90.00
_cell.angle_beta   90.00
_cell.angle_gamma   90.00
#
_symmetry.space_group_name_H-M   'P 1'
#
loop_
_entity.id
_entity.type
_entity.pdbx_description
1 polymer ?
#
loop_
_entity_poly.entity_id
_entity_poly.type
_entity_poly.pdbx_seq_one_letter_code
_entity_poly.pdbx_strand_id
1 'polypeptide(L)'
;MVEGPSWFCPWIRLYSRWLTLGRWELDDWVILGIGLLYSVFLVLGKYTGYLAFGIDIWNLEYETITTALKYFYICESFYILGLALCKVSVLFFYLRIFPSHKFIIAIYISMAIIIVPSVVLIFVQIFQYKLIHWV
;
A
#
# COMPACT_ATOMS: atom_id res chain seq x y z
N MET A 1 15.16 -12.67 11.49
CA MET A 1 14.24 -13.19 12.55
C MET A 1 13.55 -12.09 13.37
N VAL A 2 13.65 -10.79 13.03
CA VAL A 2 13.02 -9.66 13.77
C VAL A 2 11.66 -9.25 13.18
N GLU A 3 11.20 -9.92 12.12
CA GLU A 3 10.06 -9.44 11.32
C GLU A 3 8.70 -10.05 11.71
N GLY A 4 8.71 -11.06 12.58
CA GLY A 4 7.49 -11.62 13.17
C GLY A 4 6.59 -10.57 13.82
N PRO A 5 7.11 -9.65 14.66
CA PRO A 5 6.28 -8.59 15.27
C PRO A 5 5.75 -7.56 14.26
N SER A 6 6.47 -7.28 13.17
CA SER A 6 6.03 -6.29 12.16
C SER A 6 4.75 -6.71 11.45
N TRP A 7 4.50 -8.02 11.30
CA TRP A 7 3.26 -8.54 10.74
C TRP A 7 2.04 -8.22 11.62
N PHE A 8 2.21 -8.14 12.95
CA PHE A 8 1.12 -7.92 13.89
C PHE A 8 0.78 -6.43 14.11
N CYS A 9 1.74 -5.53 13.92
CA CYS A 9 1.55 -4.08 14.09
C CYS A 9 0.35 -3.47 13.32
N PRO A 10 0.08 -3.83 12.05
CA PRO A 10 -1.07 -3.33 11.30
C PRO A 10 -2.40 -3.77 11.93
N TRP A 11 -2.48 -5.04 12.35
CA TRP A 11 -3.67 -5.62 12.99
C TRP A 11 -3.92 -4.99 14.37
N ILE A 12 -2.87 -4.68 15.13
CA ILE A 12 -2.98 -3.99 16.42
C ILE A 12 -3.46 -2.54 16.26
N ARG A 13 -2.98 -1.81 15.23
CA ARG A 13 -3.51 -0.48 14.90
C ARG A 13 -4.97 -0.54 14.45
N LEU A 14 -5.33 -1.57 13.70
CA LEU A 14 -6.71 -1.86 13.32
C LEU A 14 -7.59 -2.05 14.54
N TYR A 15 -7.16 -2.95 15.43
CA TYR A 15 -7.87 -3.33 16.64
C TYR A 15 -8.01 -2.17 17.63
N SER A 16 -6.97 -1.33 17.76
CA SER A 16 -7.00 -0.09 18.55
C SER A 16 -8.04 0.93 18.02
N ARG A 17 -8.14 1.09 16.69
CA ARG A 17 -9.19 1.94 16.09
C ARG A 17 -10.58 1.33 16.29
N TRP A 18 -10.70 0.01 16.18
CA TRP A 18 -11.95 -0.73 16.38
C TRP A 18 -12.51 -0.55 17.80
N LEU A 19 -11.63 -0.68 18.81
CA LEU A 19 -11.95 -0.47 20.22
C LEU A 19 -12.41 0.96 20.55
N THR A 20 -11.96 1.95 19.79
CA THR A 20 -12.27 3.36 20.05
C THR A 20 -13.62 3.80 19.47
N LEU A 21 -14.17 3.07 18.49
CA LEU A 21 -15.34 3.53 17.70
C LEU A 21 -16.62 2.69 17.86
N GLY A 22 -16.55 1.44 18.31
CA GLY A 22 -17.68 0.67 18.85
C GLY A 22 -18.91 0.48 17.95
N ARG A 23 -18.90 0.92 16.69
CA ARG A 23 -20.05 0.86 15.76
C ARG A 23 -19.58 0.31 14.43
N TRP A 24 -20.20 -0.79 14.01
CA TRP A 24 -19.94 -1.44 12.74
C TRP A 24 -20.48 -0.56 11.62
N GLU A 25 -19.59 0.14 10.94
CA GLU A 25 -19.93 0.92 9.75
C GLU A 25 -19.05 0.50 8.57
N LEU A 26 -19.44 0.87 7.35
CA LEU A 26 -18.76 0.45 6.10
C LEU A 26 -17.23 0.73 6.09
N ASP A 27 -16.75 1.66 6.93
CA ASP A 27 -15.32 1.97 7.10
C ASP A 27 -14.51 0.74 7.61
N ASP A 28 -15.13 -0.12 8.42
CA ASP A 28 -14.47 -1.33 8.97
C ASP A 28 -14.10 -2.35 7.88
N TRP A 29 -14.96 -2.49 6.86
CA TRP A 29 -14.70 -3.38 5.72
C TRP A 29 -13.54 -2.87 4.87
N VAL A 30 -13.45 -1.55 4.68
CA VAL A 30 -12.34 -0.91 3.94
C VAL A 30 -11.03 -1.13 4.67
N ILE A 31 -11.04 -0.98 6.00
CA ILE A 31 -9.87 -1.16 6.84
C ILE A 31 -9.40 -2.64 6.88
N LEU A 32 -10.32 -3.60 6.96
CA LEU A 32 -10.00 -5.02 6.85
C LEU A 32 -9.42 -5.37 5.48
N GLY A 33 -9.98 -4.80 4.40
CA GLY A 33 -9.44 -4.95 3.05
C GLY A 33 -8.02 -4.43 2.93
N ILE A 34 -7.73 -3.25 3.50
CA ILE A 34 -6.37 -2.68 3.52
C ILE A 34 -5.40 -3.58 4.31
N GLY A 35 -5.83 -4.11 5.46
CA GLY A 35 -5.03 -5.02 6.28
C GLY A 35 -4.65 -6.30 5.53
N LEU A 36 -5.60 -6.88 4.79
CA LEU A 36 -5.37 -8.04 3.94
C LEU A 36 -4.43 -7.72 2.76
N LEU A 37 -4.62 -6.57 2.11
CA LEU A 37 -3.79 -6.15 0.99
C LEU A 37 -2.32 -5.94 1.42
N TYR A 38 -2.13 -5.36 2.60
CA TYR A 38 -0.82 -5.15 3.21
C TYR A 38 -0.13 -6.48 3.59
N SER A 39 -0.90 -7.45 4.08
CA SER A 39 -0.37 -8.76 4.45
C SER A 39 0.13 -9.52 3.22
N VAL A 40 -0.63 -9.50 2.11
CA VAL A 40 -0.21 -10.07 0.81
C VAL A 40 1.06 -9.40 0.30
N PHE A 41 1.15 -8.07 0.36
CA PHE A 41 2.34 -7.32 -0.01
C PHE A 41 3.60 -7.77 0.76
N LEU A 42 3.49 -7.96 2.08
CA LEU A 42 4.63 -8.40 2.90
C LEU A 42 5.12 -9.80 2.51
N VAL A 43 4.22 -10.73 2.20
CA VAL A 43 4.61 -12.09 1.78
C VAL A 43 5.30 -12.05 0.41
N LEU A 44 4.72 -11.33 -0.54
CA LEU A 44 5.29 -11.21 -1.89
C LEU A 44 6.64 -10.47 -1.87
N GLY A 45 6.78 -9.41 -1.07
CA GLY A 45 8.04 -8.70 -0.90
C GLY A 45 9.16 -9.56 -0.31
N LYS A 46 8.83 -10.49 0.59
CA LYS A 46 9.80 -11.47 1.10
C LYS A 46 10.21 -12.48 0.04
N TYR A 47 9.24 -12.95 -0.75
CA TYR A 47 9.50 -13.89 -1.83
C TYR A 47 10.40 -13.29 -2.91
N THR A 48 10.12 -12.06 -3.35
CA THR A 48 10.98 -11.34 -4.31
C THR A 48 12.33 -10.97 -3.72
N GLY A 49 12.39 -10.63 -2.43
CA GLY A 49 13.64 -10.38 -1.71
C GLY A 49 14.57 -11.59 -1.74
N TYR A 50 14.05 -12.79 -1.46
CA TYR A 50 14.82 -14.03 -1.50
C TYR A 50 15.31 -14.39 -2.92
N LEU A 51 14.53 -14.08 -3.95
CA LEU A 51 14.83 -14.40 -5.35
C LEU A 51 15.80 -13.43 -6.03
N ALA A 52 15.86 -12.18 -5.61
CA ALA A 52 16.57 -11.12 -6.35
C ALA A 52 17.47 -10.21 -5.52
N PHE A 53 17.21 -10.05 -4.21
CA PHE A 53 17.99 -9.16 -3.33
C PHE A 53 18.96 -9.97 -2.46
N GLY A 54 20.18 -10.17 -2.95
CA GLY A 54 21.25 -10.83 -2.18
C GLY A 54 22.23 -11.68 -3.01
N ILE A 55 21.96 -11.82 -4.31
CA ILE A 55 22.80 -12.51 -5.28
C ILE A 55 23.39 -11.48 -6.23
N ASP A 56 24.68 -11.58 -6.53
CA ASP A 56 25.34 -10.66 -7.45
C ASP A 56 24.63 -10.67 -8.81
N ILE A 57 24.30 -9.47 -9.29
CA ILE A 57 23.55 -9.24 -10.54
C ILE A 57 24.26 -9.88 -11.74
N TRP A 58 25.58 -10.03 -11.65
CA TRP A 58 26.45 -10.64 -12.66
C TRP A 58 26.31 -12.16 -12.78
N ASN A 59 25.78 -12.84 -11.76
CA ASN A 59 25.67 -14.31 -11.72
C ASN A 59 24.24 -14.79 -11.95
N LEU A 60 23.31 -13.88 -12.23
CA LEU A 60 21.89 -14.17 -12.35
C LEU A 60 21.45 -14.17 -13.82
N GLU A 61 20.72 -15.20 -14.21
CA GLU A 61 20.20 -15.33 -15.57
C GLU A 61 19.21 -14.19 -15.88
N TYR A 62 19.32 -13.60 -17.08
CA TYR A 62 18.54 -12.43 -17.49
C TYR A 62 17.02 -12.63 -17.37
N GLU A 63 16.56 -13.87 -17.58
CA GLU A 63 15.16 -14.27 -17.47
C GLU A 63 14.64 -14.17 -16.02
N THR A 64 15.50 -14.48 -15.04
CA THR A 64 15.18 -14.40 -13.61
C THR A 64 15.08 -12.94 -13.15
N ILE A 65 15.98 -12.08 -13.64
CA ILE A 65 15.96 -10.63 -13.35
C ILE A 65 14.64 -10.02 -13.86
N THR A 66 14.28 -10.30 -15.11
CA THR A 66 13.06 -9.76 -15.73
C THR A 66 11.80 -10.21 -14.99
N THR A 67 11.76 -11.46 -14.55
CA THR A 67 10.65 -12.01 -13.76
C THR A 67 10.58 -11.37 -12.37
N ALA A 68 11.71 -11.19 -11.69
CA ALA A 68 11.75 -10.52 -10.39
C ALA A 68 11.27 -9.06 -10.46
N LEU A 69 11.69 -8.31 -11.48
CA LEU A 69 11.20 -6.93 -11.68
C LEU A 69 9.69 -6.89 -11.90
N LYS A 70 9.12 -7.81 -12.68
CA LYS A 70 7.66 -7.90 -12.87
C LYS A 70 6.92 -8.07 -11.54
N TYR A 71 7.38 -8.97 -10.68
CA TYR A 71 6.79 -9.15 -9.35
C TYR A 71 7.00 -7.92 -8.45
N PHE A 72 8.15 -7.25 -8.55
CA PHE A 72 8.42 -6.03 -7.81
C PHE A 72 7.44 -4.91 -8.16
N TYR A 73 7.19 -4.66 -9.46
CA TYR A 73 6.22 -3.65 -9.90
C TYR A 73 4.79 -3.95 -9.42
N ILE A 74 4.35 -5.21 -9.49
CA ILE A 74 3.04 -5.62 -8.98
C ILE A 74 2.93 -5.34 -7.48
N CYS A 75 3.96 -5.69 -6.70
CA CYS A 75 4.01 -5.41 -5.27
C CYS A 75 3.95 -3.90 -4.98
N GLU A 76 4.70 -3.10 -5.73
CA GLU A 76 4.74 -1.65 -5.56
C GLU A 76 3.35 -1.02 -5.84
N SER A 77 2.62 -1.48 -6.86
CA SER A 77 1.25 -1.01 -7.13
C SER A 77 0.31 -1.27 -5.96
N PHE A 78 0.32 -2.49 -5.41
CA PHE A 78 -0.51 -2.82 -4.24
C PHE A 78 -0.12 -1.99 -3.01
N TYR A 79 1.18 -1.73 -2.82
CA TYR A 79 1.67 -0.90 -1.73
C TYR A 79 1.18 0.54 -1.80
N ILE A 80 1.28 1.17 -2.99
CA ILE A 80 0.83 2.55 -3.20
C ILE A 80 -0.68 2.65 -2.98
N LEU A 81 -1.46 1.70 -3.51
CA LEU A 81 -2.90 1.64 -3.31
C LEU A 81 -3.28 1.50 -1.82
N GLY A 82 -2.63 0.57 -1.11
CA GLY A 82 -2.87 0.36 0.31
C GLY A 82 -2.55 1.60 1.14
N LEU A 83 -1.42 2.27 0.86
CA LEU A 83 -1.05 3.53 1.52
C LEU A 83 -2.02 4.66 1.23
N ALA A 84 -2.44 4.84 -0.03
CA ALA A 84 -3.38 5.88 -0.42
C ALA A 84 -4.74 5.69 0.28
N LEU A 85 -5.28 4.46 0.23
CA LEU A 85 -6.54 4.10 0.88
C LEU A 85 -6.47 4.29 2.41
N CYS A 86 -5.34 3.91 3.04
CA CYS A 86 -5.14 4.10 4.47
C CYS A 86 -5.18 5.58 4.86
N LYS A 87 -4.46 6.45 4.13
CA LYS A 87 -4.47 7.89 4.38
C LYS A 87 -5.87 8.48 4.17
N VAL A 88 -6.58 8.05 3.13
CA VAL A 88 -7.93 8.51 2.82
C VAL A 88 -8.94 8.10 3.90
N SER A 89 -8.89 6.85 4.41
CA SER A 89 -9.73 6.40 5.54
C SER A 89 -9.50 7.26 6.79
N VAL A 90 -8.24 7.57 7.12
CA VAL A 90 -7.93 8.45 8.26
C VAL A 90 -8.48 9.86 8.03
N LEU A 91 -8.43 10.37 6.80
CA LEU A 91 -8.94 11.70 6.47
C LEU A 91 -10.47 11.79 6.54
N PHE A 92 -11.18 10.77 6.06
CA PHE A 92 -12.62 10.65 6.23
C PHE A 92 -13.02 10.60 7.71
N PHE A 93 -12.23 9.90 8.53
CA PHE A 93 -12.42 9.90 9.97
C PHE A 93 -12.28 11.30 10.59
N TYR A 94 -11.26 12.06 10.19
CA TYR A 94 -11.08 13.45 10.63
C TYR A 94 -12.25 14.36 10.23
N LEU A 95 -12.80 14.17 9.04
CA LEU A 95 -13.95 14.95 8.55
C LEU A 95 -15.22 14.68 9.37
N ARG A 96 -15.36 13.47 9.92
CA ARG A 96 -16.51 13.11 10.75
C ARG A 96 -16.43 13.65 12.18
N ILE A 97 -15.24 13.71 12.77
CA ILE A 97 -15.06 14.09 14.17
C ILE A 97 -14.97 15.60 14.40
N PHE A 98 -14.47 16.36 13.41
CA PHE A 98 -14.34 17.82 13.51
C PHE A 98 -15.21 18.56 12.48
N PRO A 99 -16.36 19.13 12.86
CA PRO A 99 -17.27 19.83 11.94
C PRO A 99 -16.85 21.29 11.66
N SER A 100 -15.56 21.63 11.68
CA SER A 100 -15.12 23.01 11.45
C SER A 100 -14.79 23.27 9.97
N HIS A 101 -15.41 24.30 9.37
CA HIS A 101 -15.31 24.58 7.93
C HIS A 101 -13.87 24.73 7.40
N LYS A 102 -12.99 25.41 8.15
CA LYS A 102 -11.59 25.59 7.74
C LYS A 102 -10.82 24.26 7.73
N PHE A 103 -11.10 23.38 8.68
CA PHE A 103 -10.45 22.08 8.80
C PHE A 103 -10.93 21.11 7.72
N ILE A 104 -12.22 21.16 7.37
CA ILE A 104 -12.81 20.38 6.28
C ILE A 104 -12.14 20.72 4.94
N ILE A 105 -11.91 22.00 4.65
CA ILE A 105 -11.21 22.42 3.42
C ILE A 105 -9.78 21.87 3.38
N ALA A 106 -9.04 21.95 4.50
CA ALA A 106 -7.68 21.39 4.59
C ALA A 106 -7.65 19.87 4.37
N ILE A 107 -8.66 19.15 4.86
CA ILE A 107 -8.85 17.72 4.60
C ILE A 107 -9.07 17.45 3.12
N TYR A 108 -9.97 18.18 2.45
CA TYR A 108 -10.18 17.97 1.02
C TYR A 108 -8.92 18.25 0.18
N ILE A 109 -8.16 19.30 0.53
CA ILE A 109 -6.88 19.61 -0.14
C ILE A 109 -5.88 18.47 0.05
N SER A 110 -5.70 17.99 1.28
CA SER A 110 -4.79 16.88 1.56
C SER A 110 -5.24 15.58 0.88
N MET A 111 -6.55 15.34 0.76
CA MET A 111 -7.09 14.20 0.01
C MET A 111 -6.67 14.25 -1.46
N ALA A 112 -6.80 15.42 -2.10
CA ALA A 112 -6.38 15.62 -3.48
C ALA A 112 -4.86 15.39 -3.65
N ILE A 113 -4.05 15.92 -2.73
CA ILE A 113 -2.59 15.74 -2.72
C ILE A 113 -2.19 14.27 -2.55
N ILE A 114 -3.03 13.42 -1.95
CA ILE A 114 -2.76 11.98 -1.84
C ILE A 114 -3.22 11.25 -3.11
N ILE A 115 -4.44 11.51 -3.58
CA ILE A 115 -5.04 10.76 -4.69
C ILE A 115 -4.30 11.04 -5.99
N VAL A 116 -3.99 12.29 -6.30
CA VAL A 116 -3.35 12.69 -7.56
C VAL A 116 -2.02 11.96 -7.81
N PRO A 117 -1.02 12.03 -6.92
CA PRO A 117 0.23 11.30 -7.14
C PRO A 117 0.04 9.78 -7.13
N SER A 118 -0.90 9.26 -6.33
CA SER A 118 -1.18 7.81 -6.33
C SER A 118 -1.67 7.34 -7.70
N VAL A 119 -2.56 8.10 -8.34
CA VAL A 119 -3.05 7.82 -9.71
C VAL A 119 -1.92 7.97 -10.73
N VAL A 120 -1.10 9.01 -10.63
CA VAL A 120 0.04 9.23 -11.53
C VAL A 120 1.03 8.06 -11.44
N LEU A 121 1.37 7.59 -10.25
CA LEU A 121 2.29 6.47 -10.06
C LEU A 121 1.75 5.16 -10.66
N ILE A 122 0.47 4.87 -10.47
CA ILE A 122 -0.18 3.71 -11.11
C ILE A 122 -0.10 3.82 -12.63
N PHE A 123 -0.32 5.02 -13.18
CA PHE A 123 -0.22 5.26 -14.61
C PHE A 123 1.20 5.01 -15.12
N VAL A 124 2.23 5.50 -14.41
CA VAL A 124 3.64 5.26 -14.73
C VAL A 124 3.97 3.75 -14.69
N GLN A 125 3.47 3.02 -13.70
CA GLN A 125 3.69 1.57 -13.58
C GLN A 125 3.10 0.79 -14.77
N ILE A 126 1.95 1.19 -15.28
CA ILE A 126 1.36 0.59 -16.50
C ILE A 126 2.28 0.81 -17.71
N PHE A 127 2.87 2.00 -17.85
CA PHE A 127 3.86 2.26 -18.91
C PHE A 127 5.14 1.45 -18.74
N GLN A 128 5.62 1.28 -17.51
CA GLN A 128 6.81 0.48 -17.22
C GLN A 128 6.60 -1.00 -17.53
N TYR A 129 5.43 -1.56 -17.23
CA TYR A 129 5.10 -2.93 -17.60
C TYR A 129 5.13 -3.14 -19.12
N LYS A 130 4.59 -2.17 -19.88
CA LYS A 130 4.63 -2.21 -21.34
C LYS A 130 6.08 -2.16 -21.84
N LEU A 131 6.91 -1.28 -21.30
CA LEU A 131 8.31 -1.11 -21.72
C LEU A 131 9.14 -2.40 -21.57
N ILE A 132 8.94 -3.16 -20.49
CA ILE A 132 9.67 -4.39 -20.18
C ILE A 132 9.35 -5.55 -21.14
N HIS A 133 8.16 -5.56 -21.76
CA HIS A 133 7.81 -6.59 -22.74
C HIS A 133 8.47 -6.34 -24.12
N TRP A 134 8.89 -5.11 -24.42
CA TRP A 134 9.45 -4.75 -25.73
C TRP A 134 10.99 -4.83 -25.79
N VAL A 135 11.66 -5.16 -24.69
CA VAL A 135 13.11 -5.39 -24.60
C VAL A 135 13.37 -6.87 -24.50
#